data_AF-W6YL96-F1
#
_entry.id   AF-W6YL96-F1
#
_cell.length_a   1.000
_cell.length_b   1.000
_cell.length_c   1.000
_cell.angle_alpha   90.00
_cell.angle_beta   90.00
_cell.angle_gamma   90.00
#
_symmetry.space_group_name_H-M   'P 1'
#
loop_
_entity.id
_entity.type
_entity.pdbx_description
1 polymer ?
#
loop_
_entity_poly.entity_id
_entity_poly.type
_entity_poly.pdbx_seq_one_letter_code
_entity_poly.pdbx_strand_id
1 'polypeptide(L)'
;LHKREVPLLSSIQKFFGGVGSTNIALSRNTARFSISKKSDLINKVLPHFDAHKLEGNKLKNYLIFREIVLLLGSKAHLTQKGFDKIKLLKEGLNN
;
A
#
# COMPACT_ATOMS: atom_id res chain seq x y z
N LEU A 1 4.08 1.80 14.77
CA LEU A 1 5.17 2.55 15.43
C LEU A 1 4.64 3.14 16.73
N HIS A 2 5.50 3.42 17.70
CA HIS A 2 5.06 4.06 18.94
C HIS A 2 4.66 5.53 18.64
N LYS A 3 3.72 6.11 19.39
CA LYS A 3 3.24 7.49 19.14
C LYS A 3 4.37 8.55 19.15
N ARG A 4 5.47 8.28 19.84
CA ARG A 4 6.66 9.15 19.87
C ARG A 4 7.34 9.29 18.50
N GLU A 5 7.10 8.35 17.58
CA GLU A 5 7.69 8.30 16.25
C GLU A 5 6.81 8.97 15.19
N VAL A 6 5.77 9.69 15.60
CA VAL A 6 4.95 10.53 14.69
C VAL A 6 5.80 11.49 13.84
N PRO A 7 6.91 12.09 14.34
CA PRO A 7 7.79 12.88 13.49
C PRO A 7 8.40 12.08 12.34
N LEU A 8 8.80 10.83 12.57
CA LEU A 8 9.30 9.93 11.52
C LEU A 8 8.22 9.61 10.49
N LEU A 9 7.00 9.31 10.94
CA LEU A 9 5.86 9.08 10.05
C LEU A 9 5.54 10.31 9.20
N SER A 10 5.69 11.50 9.78
CA SER A 10 5.49 12.76 9.07
C SER A 10 6.57 12.98 7.99
N SER A 11 7.82 12.58 8.26
CA SER A 11 8.90 12.60 7.26
C SER A 11 8.63 11.62 6.12
N ILE A 12 8.12 10.42 6.41
CA ILE A 12 7.73 9.44 5.38
C ILE A 12 6.58 10.00 4.53
N GLN A 13 5.57 10.62 5.14
CA GLN A 13 4.49 11.27 4.40
C GLN A 13 5.03 12.35 3.44
N LYS A 14 5.93 13.21 3.93
CA LYS A 14 6.60 14.23 3.10
C LYS A 14 7.40 13.61 1.96
N PHE A 15 8.14 12.53 2.22
CA PHE A 15 8.91 11.79 1.22
C PHE A 15 8.02 11.28 0.07
N PHE A 16 6.82 10.77 0.36
CA PHE A 16 5.86 10.36 -0.67
C PHE A 16 5.09 11.52 -1.32
N GLY A 17 5.53 12.77 -1.13
CA GLY A 17 4.91 13.96 -1.71
C GLY A 17 3.69 14.48 -0.95
N GLY A 18 3.62 14.21 0.36
CA GLY A 18 2.54 14.67 1.24
C GLY A 18 1.29 13.79 1.22
N VAL A 19 1.27 12.72 0.42
CA VAL A 19 0.11 11.83 0.26
C VAL A 19 -0.08 10.88 1.45
N GLY A 20 -1.30 10.37 1.62
CA GLY A 20 -1.66 9.49 2.72
C GLY A 20 -1.98 10.24 4.02
N SER A 21 -2.13 9.48 5.10
CA SER A 21 -2.54 10.00 6.40
C SER A 21 -1.88 9.23 7.54
N THR A 22 -1.58 9.94 8.62
CA THR A 22 -1.14 9.34 9.88
C THR A 22 -2.32 9.21 10.83
N ASN A 23 -2.62 7.99 11.25
CA ASN A 23 -3.60 7.69 12.31
C ASN A 23 -2.87 7.39 13.62
N ILE A 24 -3.29 8.04 14.71
CA ILE A 24 -2.72 7.88 16.05
C ILE A 24 -3.77 7.22 16.95
N ALA A 25 -3.52 6.00 17.38
CA ALA A 25 -4.34 5.29 18.34
C ALA A 25 -3.83 5.58 19.76
N LEU A 26 -4.46 6.58 20.41
CA LEU A 26 -4.08 7.05 21.75
C LEU A 26 -4.14 5.93 22.79
N SER A 27 -5.20 5.11 22.78
CA SER A 27 -5.40 3.99 23.72
C SER A 27 -4.32 2.90 23.63
N ARG A 28 -3.63 2.80 22.48
CA ARG A 28 -2.59 1.79 22.23
C ARG A 28 -1.19 2.41 22.15
N ASN A 29 -1.04 3.71 22.37
CA ASN A 29 0.20 4.47 22.15
C ASN A 29 0.88 4.16 20.80
N THR A 30 0.08 3.91 19.75
CA THR A 30 0.60 3.58 18.42
C THR A 30 0.23 4.63 17.39
N ALA A 31 1.08 4.76 16.38
CA ALA A 31 0.83 5.53 15.19
C ALA A 31 1.09 4.69 13.94
N ARG A 32 0.29 4.94 12.90
CA ARG A 32 0.34 4.27 11.59
C ARG A 32 0.22 5.30 10.49
N PHE A 33 1.16 5.28 9.55
CA PHE A 33 1.02 5.95 8.25
C PHE A 33 0.34 5.02 7.25
N SER A 34 -0.55 5.55 6.43
CA SER A 34 -1.29 4.77 5.43
C SER A 34 -1.58 5.60 4.18
N ILE A 35 -1.34 5.01 3.01
CA ILE A 35 -1.73 5.53 1.70
C ILE A 35 -2.76 4.55 1.14
N SER A 36 -3.99 5.02 0.89
CA SER A 36 -5.09 4.19 0.40
C SER A 36 -5.69 4.70 -0.91
N LYS A 37 -5.46 5.97 -1.26
CA LYS A 37 -5.97 6.55 -2.50
C LYS A 37 -5.31 5.89 -3.69
N LYS A 38 -6.13 5.32 -4.59
CA LYS A 38 -5.66 4.58 -5.77
C LYS A 38 -4.66 5.36 -6.62
N SER A 39 -4.90 6.65 -6.86
CA SER A 39 -3.98 7.50 -7.63
C SER A 39 -2.60 7.57 -7.00
N ASP A 40 -2.54 7.66 -5.67
CA ASP A 40 -1.29 7.85 -4.94
C ASP A 40 -0.53 6.53 -4.86
N LEU A 41 -1.25 5.41 -4.73
CA LEU A 41 -0.67 4.08 -4.86
C LEU A 41 0.01 3.90 -6.23
N ILE A 42 -0.71 4.19 -7.32
CA ILE A 42 -0.20 4.02 -8.69
C ILE A 42 0.96 4.97 -8.99
N ASN A 43 0.86 6.24 -8.59
CA ASN A 43 1.80 7.28 -9.01
C ASN A 43 3.00 7.48 -8.08
N LYS A 44 2.90 7.05 -6.82
CA LYS A 44 3.93 7.29 -5.80
C LYS A 44 4.46 5.99 -5.20
N VAL A 45 3.57 5.10 -4.77
CA VAL A 45 3.97 3.88 -4.03
C VAL A 45 4.54 2.81 -4.95
N LEU A 46 3.85 2.47 -6.05
CA LEU A 46 4.32 1.45 -6.98
C LEU A 46 5.70 1.81 -7.58
N PRO A 47 5.93 3.02 -8.12
CA PRO A 47 7.23 3.37 -8.70
C PRO A 47 8.39 3.28 -7.70
N HIS A 48 8.15 3.67 -6.44
CA HIS A 48 9.17 3.59 -5.40
C HIS A 48 9.62 2.15 -5.15
N PHE A 49 8.68 1.22 -4.97
CA PHE A 49 8.99 -0.18 -4.67
C PHE A 49 9.33 -1.03 -5.92
N ASP A 50 9.00 -0.55 -7.13
CA ASP A 50 9.51 -1.11 -8.38
C ASP A 50 11.02 -0.80 -8.53
N ALA A 51 11.44 0.41 -8.13
CA ALA A 51 12.85 0.83 -8.13
C ALA A 51 13.64 0.30 -6.93
N HIS A 52 13.03 0.26 -5.75
CA HIS A 52 13.63 -0.19 -4.49
C HIS A 52 12.90 -1.43 -4.01
N LYS A 53 13.28 -2.58 -4.58
CA LYS A 53 12.60 -3.85 -4.35
C LYS A 53 12.65 -4.22 -2.88
N LEU A 54 11.52 -4.69 -2.37
CA LEU A 54 11.45 -5.33 -1.07
C LEU A 54 12.16 -6.68 -1.09
N GLU A 55 12.56 -7.15 0.09
CA GLU A 55 13.24 -8.44 0.27
C GLU A 55 12.33 -9.49 0.93
N GLY A 56 12.66 -10.76 0.73
CA GLY A 56 11.98 -11.91 1.33
C GLY A 56 10.49 -12.02 1.00
N ASN A 57 9.70 -12.54 1.93
CA ASN A 57 8.25 -12.74 1.76
C ASN A 57 7.49 -11.44 1.47
N LYS A 58 8.05 -10.28 1.81
CA LYS A 58 7.42 -8.98 1.52
C LYS A 58 7.45 -8.65 0.03
N LEU A 59 8.45 -9.14 -0.71
CA LEU A 59 8.50 -9.00 -2.17
C LEU A 59 7.32 -9.70 -2.84
N LYS A 60 7.07 -10.97 -2.49
CA LYS A 60 5.92 -11.74 -3.01
C LYS A 60 4.61 -11.01 -2.76
N ASN A 61 4.42 -10.51 -1.53
CA ASN A 61 3.24 -9.73 -1.17
C ASN A 61 3.10 -8.43 -1.96
N TYR A 62 4.20 -7.73 -2.18
CA TYR A 62 4.22 -6.52 -2.97
C TYR A 62 3.87 -6.79 -4.44
N LEU A 63 4.39 -7.85 -5.05
CA LEU A 63 4.08 -8.20 -6.44
C LEU A 63 2.58 -8.48 -6.64
N ILE A 64 1.97 -9.22 -5.72
CA ILE A 64 0.51 -9.47 -5.72
C ILE A 64 -0.26 -8.16 -5.54
N PHE A 65 0.13 -7.35 -4.54
CA PHE A 65 -0.49 -6.04 -4.28
C PHE A 65 -0.41 -5.12 -5.50
N ARG A 66 0.76 -5.04 -6.13
CA ARG A 66 1.01 -4.26 -7.35
C ARG A 66 0.07 -4.67 -8.46
N GLU A 67 -0.07 -5.97 -8.73
CA GLU A 67 -0.98 -6.46 -9.76
C GLU A 67 -2.44 -6.06 -9.48
N ILE A 68 -2.90 -6.21 -8.23
CA ILE A 68 -4.25 -5.78 -7.83
C ILE A 68 -4.44 -4.29 -8.05
N VAL A 69 -3.49 -3.44 -7.64
CA VAL A 69 -3.58 -1.98 -7.83
C VAL A 69 -3.65 -1.61 -9.31
N LEU A 70 -2.89 -2.29 -10.18
CA LEU A 70 -2.95 -2.06 -11.63
C LEU A 70 -4.31 -2.47 -12.22
N LEU A 71 -4.91 -3.58 -11.78
CA LEU A 71 -6.26 -4.00 -12.16
C LEU A 71 -7.34 -3.01 -11.68
N LEU A 72 -7.15 -2.40 -10.51
CA LEU A 72 -7.99 -1.30 -10.04
C LEU A 72 -7.81 -0.04 -10.89
N GLY A 73 -6.59 0.21 -11.36
CA GLY A 73 -6.24 1.31 -12.26
C GLY A 73 -6.94 1.21 -13.61
N SER A 74 -6.89 0.03 -14.24
CA SER A 74 -7.56 -0.26 -15.52
C SER A 74 -9.07 -0.47 -15.44
N LYS A 75 -9.66 -0.35 -14.24
CA LYS A 75 -11.08 -0.64 -13.96
C LYS A 75 -11.51 -2.09 -14.22
N ALA A 76 -10.56 -3.03 -14.37
CA ALA A 76 -10.88 -4.44 -14.63
C ALA A 76 -11.78 -5.08 -13.56
N HIS A 77 -11.66 -4.63 -12.30
CA HIS A 77 -12.50 -5.03 -11.17
C HIS A 77 -14.02 -4.82 -11.35
N LEU A 78 -14.43 -4.00 -12.31
CA LEU A 78 -15.86 -3.79 -12.63
C LEU A 78 -16.44 -4.93 -13.49
N THR A 79 -15.59 -5.84 -13.99
CA THR A 79 -16.00 -7.04 -14.72
C THR A 79 -15.92 -8.25 -13.82
N GLN A 80 -16.80 -9.25 -14.03
CA GLN A 80 -16.76 -10.50 -13.26
C GLN A 80 -15.39 -11.17 -13.34
N LYS A 81 -14.83 -11.30 -14.56
CA LYS A 81 -13.50 -11.86 -14.80
C LYS A 81 -12.40 -11.13 -14.01
N GLY A 82 -12.42 -9.80 -13.99
CA GLY A 82 -11.42 -9.01 -13.26
C GLY A 82 -11.61 -9.07 -11.75
N PHE A 83 -12.85 -9.12 -11.27
CA PHE A 83 -13.17 -9.33 -9.87
C PHE A 83 -12.67 -10.70 -9.37
N ASP A 84 -12.97 -11.78 -10.12
CA ASP A 84 -12.53 -13.14 -9.78
C ASP A 84 -11.01 -13.26 -9.78
N LYS A 85 -10.34 -12.60 -10.74
CA LYS A 85 -8.87 -12.51 -10.75
C LYS A 85 -8.32 -11.84 -9.49
N ILE A 86 -8.91 -10.72 -9.05
CA ILE A 86 -8.48 -10.03 -7.82
C ILE A 86 -8.72 -10.92 -6.60
N LYS A 87 -9.84 -11.65 -6.56
CA LYS A 87 -10.15 -12.59 -5.47
C LYS A 87 -9.08 -13.68 -5.36
N LEU A 88 -8.73 -14.31 -6.48
CA LEU A 88 -7.68 -15.32 -6.54
C LEU A 88 -6.31 -14.77 -6.11
N LEU A 89 -5.93 -13.60 -6.61
CA LEU A 89 -4.66 -12.95 -6.23
C LEU A 89 -4.60 -12.68 -4.71
N LYS A 90 -5.71 -12.26 -4.11
CA LYS A 90 -5.80 -11.96 -2.68
C LYS A 90 -5.54 -13.19 -1.81
N GLU A 91 -5.84 -14.40 -2.27
CA GLU A 91 -5.58 -15.65 -1.53
C GLU A 91 -4.08 -15.89 -1.30
N GLY A 92 -3.22 -15.38 -2.19
CA GLY A 92 -1.77 -15.43 -2.03
C GLY A 92 -1.18 -14.29 -1.20
N LEU A 93 -1.99 -13.31 -0.80
CA LEU A 93 -1.53 -12.11 -0.09
C LEU A 93 -1.47 -12.32 1.42
N ASN A 94 -0.32 -12.04 2.01
CA ASN A 94 0.07 -12.27 3.40
C ASN A 94 0.00 -13.75 3.83
N ASN A 95 0.21 -14.66 2.87
CA ASN A 95 0.29 -16.10 3.06
C ASN A 95 1.74 -16.60 2.97
#